data_AF-A0AAV0KVT2-F1
#
_entry.id   AF-A0AAV0KVT2-F1
#
_cell.length_a   1.000
_cell.length_b   1.000
_cell.length_c   1.000
_cell.angle_alpha   90.00
_cell.angle_beta   90.00
_cell.angle_gamma   90.00
#
_symmetry.space_group_name_H-M   'P 1'
#
loop_
_entity.id
_entity.type
_entity.pdbx_description
1 polymer ?
#
loop_
_entity_poly.entity_id
_entity_poly.type
_entity_poly.pdbx_seq_one_letter_code
_entity_poly.pdbx_strand_id
1 'polypeptide(L)'
;MAYHCSPPVSRKHPTKALLTLNGFEKGKDSGGPSECDNKFHSDNERIVALSKGWFNKKRRCSSAERCDATHDYQPLCPNNVVDASKTVWKALGVPSKDWRSLKVTWFDA
;
A
#
# COMPACT_ATOMS: atom_id res chain seq x y z
N MET A 1 -18.61 6.53 3.79
CA MET A 1 -18.17 5.84 5.02
C MET A 1 -16.71 5.41 4.88
N ALA A 2 -15.75 6.14 5.42
CA ALA A 2 -14.36 5.68 5.42
C ALA A 2 -14.17 4.52 6.41
N TYR A 3 -13.37 3.51 6.06
CA TYR A 3 -12.98 2.47 7.01
C TYR A 3 -11.87 2.97 7.92
N HIS A 4 -12.09 2.87 9.23
CA HIS A 4 -11.05 3.16 10.23
C HIS A 4 -10.15 1.95 10.53
N CYS A 5 -10.66 0.74 10.28
CA CYS A 5 -10.01 -0.51 10.67
C CYS A 5 -9.90 -1.47 9.47
N SER A 6 -8.82 -2.26 9.48
CA SER A 6 -8.53 -3.33 8.53
C SER A 6 -8.66 -4.70 9.22
N PRO A 7 -8.82 -5.81 8.46
CA PRO A 7 -8.81 -7.16 9.04
C PRO A 7 -7.56 -7.41 9.90
N PRO A 8 -7.62 -8.29 10.92
CA PRO A 8 -6.49 -8.53 11.81
C PRO A 8 -5.28 -9.09 11.05
N VAL A 9 -4.10 -8.57 11.38
CA VAL A 9 -2.82 -9.12 10.92
C VAL A 9 -2.35 -10.15 11.95
N SER A 10 -2.04 -11.37 11.50
CA SER A 10 -1.57 -12.45 12.36
C SER A 10 -0.21 -12.96 11.91
N ARG A 11 0.66 -13.28 12.86
CA ARG A 11 1.89 -14.04 12.59
C ARG A 11 1.63 -15.53 12.36
N LYS A 12 0.47 -16.03 12.79
CA LYS A 12 0.12 -17.46 12.71
C LYS A 12 -0.61 -17.82 11.41
N HIS A 13 -1.26 -16.85 10.77
CA HIS A 13 -2.08 -17.07 9.59
C HIS A 13 -1.85 -15.99 8.53
N PRO A 14 -1.82 -16.36 7.24
CA PRO A 14 -1.66 -15.39 6.17
C PRO A 14 -2.79 -14.36 6.17
N THR A 15 -2.45 -13.08 6.06
CA THR A 15 -3.42 -11.99 5.97
C THR A 15 -3.89 -11.86 4.53
N LYS A 16 -5.18 -12.04 4.26
CA LYS A 16 -5.76 -11.91 2.91
C LYS A 16 -5.88 -10.45 2.52
N ALA A 17 -5.45 -10.11 1.30
CA ALA A 17 -5.55 -8.76 0.76
C ALA A 17 -5.87 -8.76 -0.74
N LEU A 18 -6.30 -7.59 -1.22
CA LEU A 18 -6.35 -7.26 -2.64
C LEU A 18 -5.11 -6.44 -2.98
N LEU A 19 -4.24 -6.98 -3.83
CA LEU A 19 -3.12 -6.27 -4.40
C LEU A 19 -3.60 -5.43 -5.59
N THR A 20 -3.27 -4.16 -5.61
CA THR A 20 -3.59 -3.21 -6.70
C THR A 20 -2.32 -2.55 -7.22
N LEU A 21 -2.35 -2.03 -8.45
CA LEU A 21 -1.22 -1.31 -9.02
C LEU A 21 -1.33 0.17 -8.62
N ASN A 22 -0.25 0.72 -8.07
CA ASN A 22 -0.17 2.14 -7.76
C ASN A 22 1.14 2.74 -8.31
N GLY A 23 1.03 3.93 -8.90
CA GLY A 23 2.18 4.76 -9.24
C GLY A 23 2.59 5.65 -8.06
N PHE A 24 3.86 5.62 -7.67
CA PHE A 24 4.42 6.38 -6.54
C PHE A 24 5.28 7.58 -6.99
N GLU A 25 5.46 7.72 -8.31
CA GLU A 25 6.20 8.82 -8.91
C GLU A 25 5.39 10.13 -8.89
N LYS A 26 6.11 11.25 -8.96
CA LYS A 26 5.48 12.58 -9.04
C LYS A 26 4.62 12.69 -10.30
N GLY A 27 3.39 13.17 -10.13
CA GLY A 27 2.45 13.34 -11.23
C GLY A 27 1.74 12.06 -11.68
N LYS A 28 1.78 11.00 -10.86
CA LYS A 28 1.00 9.76 -11.02
C LYS A 28 -0.28 9.76 -10.16
N ASP A 29 -0.90 8.57 -10.06
CA ASP A 29 -2.21 8.27 -9.48
C ASP A 29 -2.40 8.74 -8.02
N SER A 30 -1.32 8.88 -7.25
CA SER A 30 -1.39 9.06 -5.79
C SER A 30 -1.56 10.50 -5.30
N GLY A 31 -1.63 11.51 -6.20
CA GLY A 31 -1.93 12.92 -5.86
C GLY A 31 -0.85 13.66 -5.03
N GLY A 32 -0.06 12.95 -4.22
CA GLY A 32 0.97 13.48 -3.33
C GLY A 32 2.07 12.46 -2.99
N PRO A 33 3.09 12.87 -2.21
CA PRO A 33 4.19 12.01 -1.79
C PRO A 33 3.73 10.93 -0.79
N SER A 34 4.57 9.90 -0.58
CA SER A 34 4.29 8.80 0.34
C SER A 34 4.30 9.26 1.80
N GLU A 35 3.30 8.83 2.57
CA GLU A 35 3.09 9.30 3.95
C GLU A 35 4.23 8.90 4.92
N CYS A 36 4.98 7.84 4.59
CA CYS A 36 6.06 7.35 5.47
C CYS A 36 7.25 8.30 5.56
N ASP A 37 7.62 8.98 4.48
CA ASP A 37 8.85 9.77 4.39
C ASP A 37 8.69 11.10 3.64
N ASN A 38 7.45 11.43 3.24
CA ASN A 38 7.09 12.61 2.46
C ASN A 38 7.85 12.73 1.13
N LYS A 39 8.16 11.61 0.48
CA LYS A 39 8.83 11.59 -0.83
C LYS A 39 8.00 10.89 -1.90
N PHE A 40 8.28 11.26 -3.14
CA PHE A 40 7.91 10.43 -4.29
C PHE A 40 8.97 9.35 -4.46
N HIS A 41 8.54 8.19 -4.92
CA HIS A 41 9.43 7.05 -5.15
C HIS A 41 9.31 6.60 -6.59
N SER A 42 10.38 6.01 -7.13
CA SER A 42 10.28 5.38 -8.43
C SER A 42 9.39 4.14 -8.35
N ASP A 43 8.59 3.89 -9.39
CA ASP A 43 7.87 2.62 -9.52
C ASP A 43 8.81 1.41 -9.68
N ASN A 44 10.11 1.68 -9.87
CA ASN A 44 11.18 0.69 -9.86
C ASN A 44 11.64 0.28 -8.45
N GLU A 45 11.21 0.99 -7.40
CA GLU A 45 11.45 0.63 -6.00
C GLU A 45 10.45 -0.44 -5.53
N ARG A 46 10.86 -1.32 -4.61
CA ARG A 46 9.95 -2.31 -4.00
C ARG A 46 9.20 -1.68 -2.83
N ILE A 47 8.12 -0.98 -3.15
CA ILE A 47 7.31 -0.26 -2.17
C ILE A 47 5.83 -0.65 -2.30
N VAL A 48 5.14 -0.55 -1.16
CA VAL A 48 3.69 -0.77 -1.07
C VAL A 48 3.06 0.28 -0.16
N ALA A 49 1.82 0.65 -0.44
CA ALA A 49 0.94 1.36 0.49
C ALA A 49 -0.11 0.39 1.05
N LEU A 50 -0.50 0.61 2.31
CA LEU A 50 -1.41 -0.27 3.04
C LEU A 50 -2.72 0.47 3.32
N SER A 51 -3.84 -0.25 3.33
CA SER A 51 -5.09 0.27 3.92
C SER A 51 -4.85 0.88 5.30
N LYS A 52 -5.59 1.95 5.61
CA LYS A 52 -5.44 2.78 6.82
C LYS A 52 -5.30 1.99 8.12
N GLY A 53 -6.11 0.94 8.32
CA GLY A 53 -6.05 0.11 9.51
C GLY A 53 -4.75 -0.70 9.63
N TRP A 54 -4.23 -1.22 8.52
CA TRP A 54 -2.94 -1.91 8.47
C TRP A 54 -1.77 -0.95 8.59
N PHE A 55 -1.81 0.18 7.89
CA PHE A 55 -0.81 1.24 7.99
C PHE A 55 -0.55 1.66 9.45
N ASN A 56 -1.62 1.65 10.26
CA ASN A 56 -1.55 1.75 11.72
C ASN A 56 -0.72 2.95 12.19
N LYS A 57 -1.09 4.15 11.72
CA LYS A 57 -0.42 5.42 12.09
C LYS A 57 1.11 5.34 11.91
N LYS A 58 1.57 4.97 10.71
CA LYS A 58 2.99 4.83 10.35
C LYS A 58 3.77 3.73 11.08
N ARG A 59 3.13 2.89 11.90
CA ARG A 59 3.83 1.80 12.62
C ARG A 59 4.47 0.74 11.71
N ARG A 60 4.07 0.69 10.45
CA ARG A 60 4.60 -0.23 9.43
C ARG A 60 5.47 0.45 8.37
N CYS A 61 5.88 1.71 8.59
CA CYS A 61 6.88 2.35 7.73
C CYS A 61 8.25 1.71 7.98
N SER A 62 9.00 1.45 6.90
CA SER A 62 10.32 0.82 6.95
C SER A 62 11.42 1.73 7.51
N SER A 63 11.16 3.02 7.65
CA SER A 63 12.01 4.01 8.33
C SER A 63 11.18 4.82 9.33
N ALA A 64 11.66 4.89 10.57
CA ALA A 64 10.99 5.59 11.65
C ALA A 64 11.42 7.07 11.69
N GLU A 65 10.88 7.90 10.80
CA GLU A 65 10.88 9.35 11.02
C GLU A 65 9.43 9.87 11.13
N ARG A 66 9.18 10.65 12.18
CA ARG A 66 7.85 10.97 12.72
C ARG A 66 7.21 12.19 12.01
N CYS A 67 5.87 12.15 11.89
CA CYS A 67 4.91 13.26 11.62
C CYS A 67 4.86 13.84 10.18
N ASP A 68 3.80 14.48 9.67
CA ASP A 68 2.51 14.93 10.22
C ASP A 68 1.31 14.49 9.34
N ALA A 69 0.14 15.08 9.60
CA ALA A 69 -1.13 14.85 8.95
C ALA A 69 -1.37 15.92 7.87
N THR A 70 -1.68 15.51 6.63
CA THR A 70 -2.94 15.87 5.96
C THR A 70 -3.06 15.31 4.53
N HIS A 71 -4.34 15.08 4.15
CA HIS A 71 -4.93 14.85 2.82
C HIS A 71 -4.64 13.49 2.13
N ASP A 72 -5.56 12.78 1.46
CA ASP A 72 -6.75 13.20 0.72
C ASP A 72 -7.97 12.27 0.91
N TYR A 73 -9.16 12.85 0.77
CA TYR A 73 -10.44 12.13 0.71
C TYR A 73 -10.56 11.34 -0.60
N GLN A 74 -9.88 10.19 -0.69
CA GLN A 74 -10.23 9.20 -1.69
C GLN A 74 -11.53 8.48 -1.29
N PRO A 75 -12.47 8.29 -2.24
CA PRO A 75 -13.73 7.60 -1.99
C PRO A 75 -13.47 6.17 -1.47
N LEU A 76 -14.13 5.82 -0.36
CA LEU A 76 -14.23 4.46 0.22
C LEU A 76 -13.01 3.54 -0.06
N CYS A 77 -11.82 3.87 0.42
CA CYS A 77 -10.68 2.96 0.30
C CYS A 77 -11.06 1.60 0.95
N PRO A 78 -10.98 0.47 0.23
CA PRO A 78 -11.25 -0.82 0.83
C PRO A 78 -10.26 -1.07 1.97
N ASN A 79 -10.71 -1.74 3.02
CA ASN A 79 -9.92 -1.89 4.23
C ASN A 79 -8.91 -3.06 4.19
N ASN A 80 -8.80 -3.74 3.05
CA ASN A 80 -7.97 -4.92 2.85
C ASN A 80 -7.10 -4.83 1.58
N VAL A 81 -6.60 -3.65 1.25
CA VAL A 81 -5.82 -3.34 0.06
C VAL A 81 -4.33 -3.20 0.38
N VAL A 82 -3.52 -3.71 -0.55
CA VAL A 82 -2.09 -3.43 -0.66
C VAL A 82 -1.86 -2.83 -2.04
N ASP A 83 -1.59 -1.54 -2.09
CA ASP A 83 -1.22 -0.86 -3.33
C ASP A 83 0.27 -1.06 -3.58
N ALA A 84 0.64 -1.61 -4.73
CA ALA A 84 2.00 -2.08 -4.98
C ALA A 84 2.61 -1.47 -6.23
N SER A 85 3.91 -1.19 -6.16
CA SER A 85 4.66 -0.65 -7.29
C SER A 85 4.78 -1.68 -8.42
N LYS A 86 5.07 -1.19 -9.63
CA LYS A 86 5.36 -2.02 -10.81
C LYS A 86 6.39 -3.10 -10.53
N THR A 87 7.39 -2.81 -9.70
CA THR A 87 8.46 -3.77 -9.38
C THR A 87 8.01 -4.89 -8.48
N VAL A 88 7.08 -4.62 -7.55
CA VAL A 88 6.45 -5.66 -6.73
C VAL A 88 5.66 -6.62 -7.62
N TRP A 89 4.85 -6.08 -8.54
CA TRP A 89 4.08 -6.90 -9.49
C TRP A 89 4.97 -7.77 -10.39
N LYS A 90 6.08 -7.22 -10.89
CA LYS A 90 7.09 -7.99 -11.64
C LYS A 90 7.73 -9.09 -10.81
N ALA A 91 8.07 -8.80 -9.55
CA ALA A 91 8.70 -9.78 -8.66
C ALA A 91 7.77 -10.96 -8.33
N LEU A 92 6.45 -10.73 -8.34
CA LEU A 92 5.44 -11.79 -8.22
C LEU A 92 5.27 -12.62 -9.50
N GLY A 93 5.92 -12.25 -10.61
CA GLY A 93 5.83 -12.96 -11.88
C GLY A 93 4.48 -12.83 -12.59
N VAL A 94 3.65 -11.86 -12.21
CA VAL A 94 2.32 -11.66 -12.80
C VAL A 94 2.47 -10.95 -14.14
N PRO A 95 1.86 -11.46 -15.23
CA PRO A 95 1.86 -10.76 -16.52
C PRO A 95 1.19 -9.39 -16.44
N SER A 96 1.73 -8.38 -17.13
CA SER A 96 1.25 -6.99 -17.04
C SER A 96 -0.21 -6.80 -17.46
N LYS A 97 -0.73 -7.66 -18.34
CA LYS A 97 -2.14 -7.69 -18.75
C LYS A 97 -3.10 -7.97 -17.58
N ASP A 98 -2.60 -8.57 -16.51
CA ASP A 98 -3.37 -8.98 -15.34
C ASP A 98 -3.21 -8.00 -14.15
N TRP A 99 -2.47 -6.90 -14.33
CA TRP A 99 -2.21 -5.88 -13.30
C TRP A 99 -3.41 -4.94 -13.11
N ARG A 100 -4.52 -5.49 -12.63
CA ARG A 100 -5.70 -4.73 -12.21
C ARG A 100 -5.96 -4.91 -10.73
N SER A 101 -6.13 -6.15 -10.35
CA SER A 101 -6.22 -6.54 -8.95
C SER A 101 -5.92 -8.03 -8.81
N LEU A 102 -5.22 -8.42 -7.74
CA LEU A 102 -4.87 -9.80 -7.47
C LEU A 102 -5.17 -10.12 -6.01
N LYS A 103 -5.86 -11.24 -5.75
CA LYS A 103 -6.01 -11.74 -4.39
C LYS A 103 -4.67 -12.32 -3.93
N VAL A 104 -4.14 -11.78 -2.84
CA VAL A 104 -2.87 -12.20 -2.27
C VAL A 104 -3.04 -12.51 -0.79
N THR A 105 -2.02 -13.17 -0.22
CA THR A 105 -1.84 -13.25 1.22
C THR A 105 -0.48 -12.71 1.59
N TRP A 106 -0.38 -12.03 2.73
CA TRP A 106 0.86 -11.44 3.22
C TRP A 106 1.05 -11.67 4.72
N PHE A 107 2.30 -11.53 5.16
CA PHE A 107 2.73 -11.57 6.56
C PHE A 107 3.66 -10.40 6.84
N ASP A 108 3.78 -10.02 8.12
CA ASP A 108 4.95 -9.25 8.56
C ASP A 108 6.22 -10.07 8.33
N ALA A 109 7.25 -9.42 7.78
CA ALA A 109 8.58 -10.01 7.63
C ALA A 109 9.25 -10.26 8.99
#